data_AF-A0A1H8NI69-F1
#
_entry.id   AF-A0A1H8NI69-F1
#
_cell.length_a   1.000
_cell.length_b   1.000
_cell.length_c   1.000
_cell.angle_alpha   90.00
_cell.angle_beta   90.00
_cell.angle_gamma   90.00
#
_symmetry.space_group_name_H-M   'P 1'
#
loop_
_entity.id
_entity.type
_entity.pdbx_description
1 polymer ?
#
loop_
_entity_poly.entity_id
_entity_poly.type
_entity_poly.pdbx_seq_one_letter_code
_entity_poly.pdbx_strand_id
1 'polypeptide(L)'
;MRIAMIGTGYVGLVSGACFADFGHDVICVDKDEKKIAALHRGEIPIYEPGLDELVAANVKAKRLEFTTDLSNPVADADAVFIAVGTPSRRGDGHADLSYVYAAAKEIAQSLSGFTVVVTKSTVPVGTGDEVERIIREANPKADVVVASNPEFLREGAAIRDFKFPDRVVVGTSDERGRKVMGDVYRPLSLNQAPLMFTERRTAEMIKYAANAFLATKITFINEIADLSEKV
;
A
#
# COMPACT_ATOMS: atom_id res chain seq x y z
N MET A 1 15.33 6.80 -3.15
CA MET A 1 14.14 7.57 -2.73
C MET A 1 13.81 7.16 -1.32
N ARG A 2 13.33 8.09 -0.52
CA ARG A 2 12.88 7.84 0.85
C ARG A 2 11.38 7.54 0.84
N ILE A 3 11.01 6.39 1.37
CA ILE A 3 9.64 5.91 1.39
C ILE A 3 9.25 5.65 2.84
N ALA A 4 8.16 6.28 3.29
CA ALA A 4 7.51 5.90 4.53
C ALA A 4 6.35 4.94 4.22
N MET A 5 6.26 3.82 4.92
CA MET A 5 5.21 2.82 4.75
C MET A 5 4.39 2.72 6.05
N ILE A 6 3.18 3.27 6.04
CA ILE A 6 2.30 3.33 7.21
C ILE A 6 1.43 2.07 7.25
N GLY A 7 1.65 1.26 8.28
CA GLY A 7 1.08 -0.06 8.48
C GLY A 7 2.09 -1.17 8.16
N THR A 8 2.25 -2.11 9.08
CA THR A 8 3.11 -3.31 8.89
C THR A 8 2.30 -4.60 8.96
N GLY A 9 1.05 -4.54 8.48
CA GLY A 9 0.29 -5.73 8.12
C GLY A 9 0.84 -6.39 6.85
N TYR A 10 0.12 -7.37 6.31
CA TYR A 10 0.54 -8.14 5.15
C TYR A 10 0.99 -7.27 3.97
N VAL A 11 0.11 -6.37 3.51
CA VAL A 11 0.39 -5.47 2.39
C VAL A 11 1.57 -4.55 2.66
N GLY A 12 1.57 -3.90 3.83
CA GLY A 12 2.58 -2.90 4.17
C GLY A 12 3.97 -3.49 4.35
N LEU A 13 4.09 -4.61 5.07
CA LEU A 13 5.37 -5.25 5.33
C LEU A 13 5.99 -5.83 4.06
N VAL A 14 5.21 -6.56 3.24
CA VAL A 14 5.70 -7.10 1.96
C VAL A 14 6.10 -5.97 1.02
N SER A 15 5.26 -4.93 0.89
CA SER A 15 5.56 -3.79 0.01
C SER A 15 6.82 -3.04 0.46
N GLY A 16 6.94 -2.77 1.77
CA GLY A 16 8.10 -2.07 2.33
C GLY A 16 9.40 -2.84 2.14
N ALA A 17 9.38 -4.16 2.41
CA ALA A 17 10.54 -5.01 2.19
C ALA A 17 10.95 -5.09 0.71
N CYS A 18 9.98 -5.23 -0.21
CA CYS A 18 10.26 -5.26 -1.64
C CYS A 18 10.76 -3.91 -2.17
N PHE A 19 10.23 -2.77 -1.69
CA PHE A 19 10.77 -1.46 -2.07
C PHE A 19 12.19 -1.25 -1.55
N ALA A 20 12.51 -1.71 -0.34
CA ALA A 20 13.88 -1.67 0.17
C ALA A 20 14.83 -2.53 -0.68
N ASP A 21 14.34 -3.68 -1.14
CA ASP A 21 15.07 -4.58 -2.05
C ASP A 21 15.29 -3.98 -3.45
N PHE A 22 14.37 -3.11 -3.89
CA PHE A 22 14.55 -2.29 -5.09
C PHE A 22 15.57 -1.15 -4.93
N GLY A 23 16.14 -0.99 -3.73
CA GLY A 23 17.18 0.00 -3.43
C GLY A 23 16.66 1.32 -2.88
N HIS A 24 15.37 1.41 -2.50
CA HIS A 24 14.84 2.57 -1.79
C HIS A 24 15.22 2.52 -0.30
N ASP A 25 15.25 3.69 0.34
CA ASP A 25 15.38 3.80 1.79
C ASP A 25 13.95 3.80 2.35
N VAL A 26 13.58 2.73 3.05
CA VAL A 26 12.20 2.49 3.50
C VAL A 26 12.14 2.48 5.03
N ILE A 27 11.21 3.25 5.58
CA ILE A 27 10.87 3.18 7.00
C ILE A 27 9.41 2.73 7.13
N CYS A 28 9.22 1.59 7.74
CA CYS A 28 7.92 1.01 8.05
C CYS A 28 7.44 1.49 9.43
N VAL A 29 6.24 2.07 9.48
CA VAL A 29 5.66 2.65 10.68
C VAL A 29 4.42 1.88 11.10
N ASP A 30 4.31 1.51 12.37
CA ASP A 30 3.10 0.91 12.95
C ASP A 30 2.93 1.37 14.40
N LYS A 31 1.68 1.56 14.84
CA LYS A 31 1.39 1.96 16.22
C LYS A 31 1.51 0.80 17.21
N ASP A 32 1.50 -0.43 16.72
CA ASP A 32 1.66 -1.61 17.55
C ASP A 32 3.15 -1.78 17.95
N GLU A 33 3.49 -1.27 19.12
CA GLU A 33 4.83 -1.40 19.72
C GLU A 33 5.31 -2.85 19.79
N LYS A 34 4.40 -3.82 20.05
CA LYS A 34 4.78 -5.23 20.14
C LYS A 34 5.22 -5.77 18.78
N LYS A 35 4.51 -5.36 17.73
CA LYS A 35 4.82 -5.74 16.35
C LYS A 35 6.16 -5.12 15.89
N ILE A 36 6.38 -3.84 16.18
CA ILE A 36 7.66 -3.18 15.86
C ILE A 36 8.82 -3.83 16.63
N ALA A 37 8.64 -4.11 17.92
CA ALA A 37 9.66 -4.79 18.72
C ALA A 37 9.96 -6.21 18.19
N ALA A 38 8.95 -6.95 17.70
CA ALA A 38 9.15 -8.24 17.06
C ALA A 38 9.97 -8.11 15.76
N LEU A 39 9.63 -7.14 14.91
CA LEU A 39 10.36 -6.87 13.67
C LEU A 39 11.82 -6.47 13.93
N HIS A 40 12.11 -5.71 14.98
CA HIS A 40 13.49 -5.40 15.40
C HIS A 40 14.28 -6.64 15.85
N ARG A 41 13.61 -7.68 16.36
CA ARG A 41 14.22 -8.98 16.68
C ARG A 41 14.30 -9.92 15.47
N GLY A 42 13.84 -9.50 14.30
CA GLY A 42 13.76 -10.34 13.10
C GLY A 42 12.58 -11.33 13.11
N GLU A 43 11.63 -11.15 14.02
CA GLU A 43 10.42 -11.98 14.10
C GLU A 43 9.33 -11.39 13.19
N ILE A 44 8.98 -12.12 12.12
CA ILE A 44 7.97 -11.67 11.15
C ILE A 44 6.56 -12.02 11.67
N PRO A 45 5.64 -11.05 11.82
CA PRO A 45 4.33 -11.25 12.44
C PRO A 45 3.28 -11.91 11.53
N ILE A 46 3.67 -12.29 10.31
CA ILE A 46 2.83 -12.89 9.27
C ILE A 46 3.59 -14.04 8.60
N TYR A 47 2.85 -14.96 7.98
CA TYR A 47 3.45 -15.99 7.15
C TYR A 47 3.45 -15.55 5.68
N GLU A 48 4.64 -15.38 5.12
CA GLU A 48 4.86 -15.18 3.68
C GLU A 48 6.21 -15.79 3.29
N PRO A 49 6.26 -16.77 2.36
CA PRO A 49 7.50 -17.46 2.02
C PRO A 49 8.63 -16.52 1.56
N GLY A 50 9.76 -16.53 2.28
CA GLY A 50 10.96 -15.74 1.98
C GLY A 50 10.95 -14.29 2.50
N LEU A 51 9.91 -13.87 3.23
CA LEU A 51 9.81 -12.52 3.77
C LEU A 51 10.81 -12.25 4.90
N ASP A 52 11.08 -13.24 5.74
CA ASP A 52 12.08 -13.21 6.80
C ASP A 52 13.49 -12.93 6.26
N GLU A 53 13.90 -13.68 5.23
CA GLU A 53 15.19 -13.47 4.56
C GLU A 53 15.27 -12.08 3.90
N LEU A 54 14.20 -11.67 3.21
CA LEU A 54 14.12 -10.38 2.52
C LEU A 54 14.22 -9.20 3.49
N VAL A 55 13.52 -9.26 4.62
CA VAL A 55 13.56 -8.24 5.68
C VAL A 55 14.95 -8.22 6.31
N ALA A 56 15.49 -9.37 6.72
CA ALA A 56 16.80 -9.46 7.35
C ALA A 56 17.92 -8.89 6.45
N ALA A 57 17.89 -9.20 5.15
CA ALA A 57 18.85 -8.68 4.19
C ALA A 57 18.79 -7.15 4.06
N ASN A 58 17.59 -6.57 4.00
CA ASN A 58 17.42 -5.12 3.80
C ASN A 58 17.64 -4.31 5.09
N VAL A 59 17.33 -4.88 6.27
CA VAL A 59 17.73 -4.31 7.56
C VAL A 59 19.25 -4.29 7.69
N LYS A 60 19.93 -5.41 7.38
CA LYS A 60 21.40 -5.48 7.37
C LYS A 60 22.03 -4.47 6.40
N ALA A 61 21.38 -4.25 5.25
CA ALA A 61 21.81 -3.28 4.26
C ALA A 61 21.44 -1.82 4.60
N LYS A 62 20.77 -1.58 5.74
CA LYS A 62 20.30 -0.26 6.21
C LYS A 62 19.37 0.46 5.23
N ARG A 63 18.60 -0.31 4.47
CA ARG A 63 17.55 0.20 3.56
C ARG A 63 16.15 -0.02 4.09
N LEU A 64 15.99 -0.81 5.15
CA LEU A 64 14.72 -1.06 5.79
C LEU A 64 14.85 -0.81 7.30
N GLU A 65 13.99 0.04 7.84
CA GLU A 65 13.87 0.32 9.27
C GLU A 65 12.41 0.24 9.72
N PHE A 66 12.21 0.00 11.01
CA PHE A 66 10.90 -0.07 11.64
C PHE A 66 10.83 0.92 12.80
N THR A 67 9.71 1.61 12.95
CA THR A 67 9.50 2.55 14.07
C THR A 67 8.02 2.68 14.42
N THR A 68 7.74 3.19 15.61
CA THR A 68 6.40 3.63 16.02
C THR A 68 6.20 5.13 15.82
N ASP A 69 7.28 5.89 15.60
CA ASP A 69 7.23 7.32 15.34
C ASP A 69 6.98 7.60 13.86
N LEU A 70 5.86 8.25 13.56
CA LEU A 70 5.46 8.62 12.21
C LEU A 70 6.12 9.93 11.75
N SER A 71 6.49 10.82 12.68
CA SER A 71 6.83 12.20 12.33
C SER A 71 8.13 12.31 11.54
N ASN A 72 9.21 11.68 12.00
CA ASN A 72 10.49 11.75 11.31
C ASN A 72 10.46 11.07 9.92
N PRO A 73 9.91 9.84 9.76
CA PRO A 73 9.81 9.21 8.45
C PRO A 73 9.01 10.02 7.43
N VAL A 74 7.92 10.68 7.87
CA VAL A 74 7.06 11.47 6.97
C VAL A 74 7.71 12.79 6.57
N ALA A 75 8.39 13.47 7.49
CA ALA A 75 9.03 14.76 7.21
C ALA A 75 10.08 14.67 6.08
N ASP A 76 10.78 13.53 6.01
CA ASP A 76 11.89 13.29 5.08
C ASP A 76 11.51 12.48 3.83
N ALA A 77 10.25 12.03 3.71
CA ALA A 77 9.84 11.10 2.64
C ALA A 77 9.57 11.79 1.30
N ASP A 78 9.99 11.16 0.21
CA ASP A 78 9.55 11.51 -1.15
C ASP A 78 8.11 10.98 -1.40
N ALA A 79 7.81 9.80 -0.84
CA ALA A 79 6.51 9.16 -0.93
C ALA A 79 6.11 8.49 0.40
N VAL A 80 4.85 8.66 0.80
CA VAL A 80 4.28 8.07 2.01
C VAL A 80 3.12 7.15 1.62
N PHE A 81 3.25 5.86 1.86
CA PHE A 81 2.22 4.87 1.54
C PHE A 81 1.33 4.59 2.75
N ILE A 82 0.01 4.66 2.56
CA ILE A 82 -0.99 4.25 3.56
C ILE A 82 -1.42 2.81 3.24
N ALA A 83 -0.91 1.86 4.02
CA ALA A 83 -1.14 0.41 3.89
C ALA A 83 -1.74 -0.19 5.17
N VAL A 84 -2.60 0.58 5.86
CA VAL A 84 -3.34 0.14 7.03
C VAL A 84 -4.56 -0.71 6.65
N GLY A 85 -5.10 -1.47 7.60
CA GLY A 85 -6.27 -2.30 7.35
C GLY A 85 -7.53 -1.48 7.10
N THR A 86 -8.41 -2.00 6.24
CA THR A 86 -9.76 -1.49 5.97
C THR A 86 -10.81 -2.58 6.20
N PRO A 87 -10.93 -3.11 7.43
CA PRO A 87 -11.83 -4.22 7.72
C PRO A 87 -13.29 -3.81 7.47
N SER A 88 -14.18 -4.79 7.30
CA SER A 88 -15.62 -4.52 7.28
C SER A 88 -16.10 -4.00 8.63
N ARG A 89 -16.83 -2.89 8.61
CA ARG A 89 -17.50 -2.32 9.78
C ARG A 89 -18.56 -3.30 10.28
N ARG A 90 -18.61 -3.47 11.60
CA ARG A 90 -19.64 -4.28 12.26
C ARG A 90 -21.00 -3.64 12.04
N GLY A 91 -21.95 -4.41 11.50
CA GLY A 91 -23.35 -4.02 11.34
C GLY A 91 -23.77 -3.91 9.88
N ASP A 92 -23.13 -3.03 9.11
CA ASP A 92 -23.56 -2.70 7.74
C ASP A 92 -22.59 -3.16 6.64
N GLY A 93 -21.44 -3.72 7.00
CA GLY A 93 -20.50 -4.33 6.06
C GLY A 93 -19.67 -3.34 5.22
N HIS A 94 -19.87 -2.03 5.42
CA HIS A 94 -19.08 -0.99 4.77
C HIS A 94 -17.60 -1.06 5.20
N ALA A 95 -16.68 -0.60 4.36
CA ALA A 95 -15.27 -0.51 4.73
C ALA A 95 -15.06 0.48 5.88
N ASP A 96 -14.33 0.07 6.92
CA ASP A 96 -13.88 0.96 7.99
C ASP A 96 -12.65 1.75 7.54
N LEU A 97 -12.85 3.06 7.34
CA LEU A 97 -11.82 3.99 6.89
C LEU A 97 -11.18 4.80 8.03
N SER A 98 -11.57 4.53 9.28
CA SER A 98 -11.06 5.26 10.45
C SER A 98 -9.53 5.24 10.53
N TYR A 99 -8.90 4.10 10.26
CA TYR A 99 -7.44 3.96 10.26
C TYR A 99 -6.77 4.77 9.14
N VAL A 100 -7.36 4.77 7.94
CA VAL A 100 -6.85 5.52 6.78
C VAL A 100 -6.91 7.03 7.06
N TYR A 101 -8.04 7.51 7.58
CA TYR A 101 -8.25 8.92 7.90
C TYR A 101 -7.40 9.40 9.08
N ALA A 102 -7.21 8.55 10.10
CA ALA A 102 -6.29 8.84 11.19
C ALA A 102 -4.84 8.96 10.68
N ALA A 103 -4.39 8.02 9.85
CA ALA A 103 -3.07 8.08 9.21
C ALA A 103 -2.91 9.35 8.36
N ALA A 104 -3.90 9.70 7.54
CA ALA A 104 -3.87 10.92 6.72
C ALA A 104 -3.70 12.19 7.57
N LYS A 105 -4.40 12.27 8.72
CA LYS A 105 -4.30 13.41 9.64
C LYS A 105 -2.92 13.51 10.30
N GLU A 106 -2.34 12.39 10.72
CA GLU A 106 -1.01 12.35 11.35
C GLU A 106 0.11 12.64 10.35
N ILE A 107 -0.02 12.13 9.11
CA ILE A 107 0.86 12.47 8.00
C ILE A 107 0.85 13.98 7.78
N ALA A 108 -0.33 14.59 7.67
CA ALA A 108 -0.47 16.03 7.41
C ALA A 108 0.28 16.91 8.42
N GLN A 109 0.27 16.52 9.69
CA GLN A 109 0.97 17.22 10.78
C GLN A 109 2.48 17.13 10.69
N SER A 110 3.01 16.13 9.97
CA SER A 110 4.44 15.84 9.88
C SER A 110 5.04 16.22 8.51
N LEU A 111 4.21 16.65 7.54
CA LEU A 111 4.68 17.06 6.22
C LEU A 111 5.51 18.35 6.28
N SER A 112 6.75 18.31 5.78
CA SER A 112 7.65 19.47 5.69
C SER A 112 8.07 19.87 4.28
N GLY A 113 7.90 18.99 3.28
CA GLY A 113 8.28 19.24 1.89
C GLY A 113 7.30 18.62 0.89
N PHE A 114 7.60 18.77 -0.40
CA PHE A 114 6.80 18.14 -1.44
C PHE A 114 6.79 16.63 -1.25
N THR A 115 5.60 16.06 -1.07
CA THR A 115 5.43 14.64 -0.77
C THR A 115 4.29 14.04 -1.58
N VAL A 116 4.45 12.82 -2.06
CA VAL A 116 3.34 12.05 -2.65
C VAL A 116 2.76 11.11 -1.60
N VAL A 117 1.52 11.34 -1.18
CA VAL A 117 0.80 10.46 -0.26
C VAL A 117 0.00 9.45 -1.08
N VAL A 118 0.26 8.17 -0.87
CA VAL A 118 -0.22 7.08 -1.72
C VAL A 118 -1.13 6.17 -0.93
N THR A 119 -2.40 6.10 -1.31
CA THR A 119 -3.32 5.13 -0.71
C THR A 119 -3.12 3.77 -1.36
N LYS A 120 -2.55 2.83 -0.60
CA LYS A 120 -2.34 1.43 -1.01
C LYS A 120 -3.38 0.49 -0.44
N SER A 121 -3.97 0.87 0.69
CA SER A 121 -5.10 0.20 1.33
C SER A 121 -6.25 0.03 0.34
N THR A 122 -7.00 -1.07 0.42
CA THR A 122 -8.20 -1.25 -0.42
C THR A 122 -9.32 -0.37 0.11
N VAL A 123 -9.63 0.71 -0.61
CA VAL A 123 -10.56 1.76 -0.17
C VAL A 123 -11.66 2.01 -1.21
N PRO A 124 -12.91 2.32 -0.80
CA PRO A 124 -13.96 2.71 -1.73
C PRO A 124 -13.61 3.93 -2.57
N VAL A 125 -14.27 4.07 -3.72
CA VAL A 125 -14.07 5.20 -4.63
C VAL A 125 -14.40 6.53 -3.94
N GLY A 126 -13.52 7.51 -4.11
CA GLY A 126 -13.61 8.84 -3.49
C GLY A 126 -12.80 8.97 -2.19
N THR A 127 -12.24 7.88 -1.65
CA THR A 127 -11.45 7.93 -0.42
C THR A 127 -10.20 8.80 -0.58
N GLY A 128 -9.53 8.75 -1.73
CA GLY A 128 -8.36 9.60 -2.02
C GLY A 128 -8.69 11.09 -2.05
N ASP A 129 -9.91 11.47 -2.42
CA ASP A 129 -10.36 12.86 -2.36
C ASP A 129 -10.54 13.30 -0.90
N GLU A 130 -11.06 12.40 -0.06
CA GLU A 130 -11.25 12.65 1.36
C GLU A 130 -9.92 12.70 2.13
N VAL A 131 -8.97 11.83 1.78
CA VAL A 131 -7.59 11.91 2.28
C VAL A 131 -6.97 13.26 1.91
N GLU A 132 -7.14 13.73 0.68
CA GLU A 132 -6.65 15.04 0.26
C GLU A 132 -7.30 16.18 1.06
N ARG A 133 -8.62 16.13 1.26
CA ARG A 133 -9.35 17.10 2.09
C ARG A 133 -8.81 17.14 3.51
N ILE A 134 -8.68 15.97 4.16
CA ILE A 134 -8.16 15.86 5.53
C ILE A 134 -6.74 16.44 5.65
N ILE A 135 -5.87 16.13 4.68
CA ILE A 135 -4.50 16.65 4.70
C ILE A 135 -4.50 18.18 4.57
N ARG A 136 -5.26 18.74 3.63
CA ARG A 136 -5.33 20.20 3.42
C ARG A 136 -5.98 20.94 4.58
N GLU A 137 -6.93 20.33 5.28
CA GLU A 137 -7.54 20.92 6.48
C GLU A 137 -6.57 20.92 7.67
N ALA A 138 -5.84 19.82 7.87
CA ALA A 138 -4.87 19.71 8.96
C ALA A 138 -3.59 20.52 8.70
N ASN A 139 -3.19 20.67 7.43
CA ASN A 139 -2.04 21.45 6.99
C ASN A 139 -2.34 22.20 5.68
N PRO A 140 -2.90 23.43 5.76
CA PRO A 140 -3.25 24.23 4.57
C PRO A 140 -2.05 24.62 3.68
N LYS A 141 -0.82 24.47 4.19
CA LYS A 141 0.42 24.79 3.46
C LYS A 141 1.10 23.54 2.88
N ALA A 142 0.52 22.35 3.06
CA ALA A 142 1.09 21.12 2.54
C ALA A 142 1.23 21.17 1.01
N ASP A 143 2.46 21.03 0.53
CA ASP A 143 2.73 20.75 -0.89
C ASP A 143 2.66 19.23 -1.08
N VAL A 144 1.46 18.74 -1.42
CA VAL A 144 1.17 17.30 -1.46
C VAL A 144 0.41 16.94 -2.72
N VAL A 145 0.70 15.74 -3.24
CA VAL A 145 -0.14 15.06 -4.22
C VAL A 145 -0.66 13.78 -3.59
N VAL A 146 -1.98 13.58 -3.64
CA VAL A 146 -2.60 12.33 -3.19
C VAL A 146 -2.84 11.42 -4.39
N ALA A 147 -2.26 10.22 -4.34
CA ALA A 147 -2.38 9.19 -5.37
C ALA A 147 -3.05 7.92 -4.81
N SER A 148 -3.61 7.11 -5.69
CA SER A 148 -4.09 5.75 -5.39
C SER A 148 -3.15 4.73 -6.05
N ASN A 149 -2.69 3.73 -5.31
CA ASN A 149 -1.88 2.64 -5.83
C ASN A 149 -2.32 1.32 -5.19
N PRO A 150 -3.45 0.75 -5.63
CA PRO A 150 -3.95 -0.48 -5.07
C PRO A 150 -2.94 -1.62 -5.24
N GLU A 151 -2.97 -2.57 -4.32
CA GLU A 151 -2.20 -3.80 -4.39
C GLU A 151 -3.02 -4.93 -5.04
N PHE A 152 -2.36 -5.95 -5.58
CA PHE A 152 -3.02 -7.13 -6.17
C PHE A 152 -2.32 -8.43 -5.74
N LEU A 153 -1.80 -8.44 -4.51
CA LEU A 153 -0.98 -9.51 -3.97
C LEU A 153 -1.87 -10.65 -3.48
N ARG A 154 -1.42 -11.88 -3.65
CA ARG A 154 -2.05 -13.05 -3.03
C ARG A 154 -1.29 -13.45 -1.78
N GLU A 155 -2.03 -13.82 -0.74
CA GLU A 155 -1.43 -14.40 0.47
C GLU A 155 -0.68 -15.69 0.14
N GLY A 156 0.58 -15.82 0.58
CA GLY A 156 1.46 -16.95 0.29
C GLY A 156 2.26 -16.85 -1.01
N ALA A 157 2.08 -15.79 -1.80
CA ALA A 157 2.81 -15.55 -3.06
C ALA A 157 3.08 -14.06 -3.31
N ALA A 158 2.93 -13.20 -2.31
CA ALA A 158 2.98 -11.76 -2.46
C ALA A 158 4.34 -11.22 -2.85
N ILE A 159 5.46 -11.81 -2.40
CA ILE A 159 6.79 -11.36 -2.84
C ILE A 159 6.92 -11.54 -4.35
N ARG A 160 6.49 -12.70 -4.87
CA ARG A 160 6.48 -12.97 -6.31
C ARG A 160 5.54 -12.04 -7.05
N ASP A 161 4.30 -11.89 -6.57
CA ASP A 161 3.30 -11.03 -7.19
C ASP A 161 3.73 -9.55 -7.21
N PHE A 162 4.49 -9.11 -6.20
CA PHE A 162 5.03 -7.75 -6.14
C PHE A 162 6.22 -7.54 -7.10
N LYS A 163 7.14 -8.52 -7.18
CA LYS A 163 8.35 -8.44 -8.02
C LYS A 163 8.06 -8.69 -9.51
N PHE A 164 7.02 -9.45 -9.81
CA PHE A 164 6.60 -9.80 -11.17
C PHE A 164 5.09 -9.57 -11.35
N PRO A 165 4.60 -8.32 -11.21
CA PRO A 165 3.18 -8.05 -11.32
C PRO A 165 2.74 -8.09 -12.78
N ASP A 166 1.50 -8.55 -13.04
CA ASP A 166 0.91 -8.45 -14.38
C ASP A 166 0.79 -6.98 -14.85
N ARG A 167 0.63 -6.07 -13.88
CA ARG A 167 0.50 -4.61 -14.02
C ARG A 167 0.62 -3.93 -12.67
N VAL A 168 1.09 -2.69 -12.65
CA VAL A 168 0.99 -1.78 -11.51
C VAL A 168 0.04 -0.64 -11.87
N VAL A 169 -0.96 -0.38 -11.04
CA VAL A 169 -1.95 0.68 -11.26
C VAL A 169 -1.62 1.88 -10.37
N VAL A 170 -1.57 3.07 -10.96
CA VAL A 170 -1.37 4.33 -10.25
C VAL A 170 -2.42 5.34 -10.69
N GLY A 171 -3.28 5.76 -9.77
CA GLY A 171 -4.28 6.79 -9.97
C GLY A 171 -3.78 8.15 -9.52
N THR A 172 -3.41 9.01 -10.48
CA THR A 172 -3.09 10.43 -10.25
C THR A 172 -3.10 11.20 -11.58
N SER A 173 -3.58 12.44 -11.53
CA SER A 173 -3.56 13.38 -12.67
C SER A 173 -2.45 14.45 -12.56
N ASP A 174 -1.73 14.51 -11.43
CA ASP A 174 -0.63 15.47 -11.23
C ASP A 174 0.69 14.88 -11.76
N GLU A 175 1.35 15.59 -12.68
CA GLU A 175 2.61 15.16 -13.30
C GLU A 175 3.76 14.98 -12.30
N ARG A 176 3.82 15.74 -11.21
CA ARG A 176 4.80 15.55 -10.14
C ARG A 176 4.57 14.22 -9.44
N GLY A 177 3.30 13.89 -9.19
CA GLY A 177 2.88 12.59 -8.66
C GLY A 177 3.25 11.44 -9.61
N ARG A 178 2.98 11.60 -10.91
CA ARG A 178 3.35 10.60 -11.93
C ARG A 178 4.85 10.36 -11.97
N LYS A 179 5.66 11.43 -11.91
CA LYS A 179 7.11 11.34 -11.87
C LYS A 179 7.60 10.56 -10.66
N VAL A 180 7.16 10.92 -9.45
CA VAL A 180 7.56 10.22 -8.21
C VAL A 180 7.18 8.75 -8.26
N MET A 181 5.95 8.42 -8.66
CA MET A 181 5.50 7.02 -8.75
C MET A 181 6.22 6.24 -9.86
N GLY A 182 6.58 6.89 -10.96
CA GLY A 182 7.44 6.31 -12.00
C GLY A 182 8.84 6.01 -11.49
N ASP A 183 9.39 6.88 -10.64
CA ASP A 183 10.71 6.71 -10.03
C ASP A 183 10.71 5.57 -8.98
N VAL A 184 9.63 5.46 -8.19
CA VAL A 184 9.41 4.36 -7.22
C VAL A 184 9.33 2.99 -7.92
N TYR A 185 8.64 2.90 -9.05
CA TYR A 185 8.46 1.62 -9.75
C TYR A 185 9.46 1.38 -10.88
N ARG A 186 10.40 2.30 -11.11
CA ARG A 186 11.42 2.17 -12.16
C ARG A 186 12.16 0.82 -12.15
N PRO A 187 12.53 0.23 -10.99
CA PRO A 187 13.21 -1.06 -10.94
C PRO A 187 12.42 -2.22 -11.58
N LEU A 188 11.08 -2.13 -11.64
CA LEU A 188 10.23 -3.13 -12.31
C LEU A 188 10.29 -3.06 -13.84
N SER A 189 10.79 -1.97 -14.43
CA SER A 189 10.90 -1.84 -15.89
C SER A 189 11.76 -2.94 -16.54
N LEU A 190 12.73 -3.50 -15.78
CA LEU A 190 13.53 -4.65 -16.19
C LEU A 190 12.68 -5.90 -16.46
N ASN A 191 11.58 -6.06 -15.74
CA ASN A 191 10.65 -7.17 -15.86
C ASN A 191 9.49 -6.89 -16.84
N GLN A 192 9.55 -5.75 -17.56
CA GLN A 192 8.51 -5.29 -18.49
C GLN A 192 7.10 -5.20 -17.90
N ALA A 193 6.98 -5.07 -16.58
CA ALA A 193 5.69 -4.91 -15.92
C ALA A 193 5.06 -3.55 -16.31
N PRO A 194 3.84 -3.52 -16.89
CA PRO A 194 3.19 -2.27 -17.28
C PRO A 194 2.87 -1.40 -16.07
N LEU A 195 3.36 -0.16 -16.06
CA LEU A 195 2.93 0.87 -15.11
C LEU A 195 1.77 1.67 -15.73
N MET A 196 0.55 1.37 -15.29
CA MET A 196 -0.68 1.97 -15.79
C MET A 196 -1.06 3.19 -14.97
N PHE A 197 -0.99 4.36 -15.59
CA PHE A 197 -1.52 5.57 -14.97
C PHE A 197 -2.97 5.83 -15.36
N THR A 198 -3.81 6.12 -14.37
CA THR A 198 -5.23 6.44 -14.52
C THR A 198 -5.61 7.66 -13.69
N GLU A 199 -6.88 8.06 -13.73
CA GLU A 199 -7.44 8.94 -12.70
C GLU A 199 -7.48 8.24 -11.33
N ARG A 200 -7.48 9.04 -10.25
CA ARG A 200 -7.48 8.54 -8.87
C ARG A 200 -8.66 7.62 -8.55
N ARG A 201 -9.88 8.08 -8.84
CA ARG A 201 -11.12 7.31 -8.64
C ARG A 201 -11.17 6.04 -9.48
N THR A 202 -10.60 6.07 -10.68
CA THR A 202 -10.51 4.89 -11.55
C THR A 202 -9.61 3.82 -10.93
N ALA A 203 -8.45 4.18 -10.38
CA ALA A 203 -7.58 3.23 -9.70
C ALA A 203 -8.24 2.58 -8.48
N GLU A 204 -8.98 3.36 -7.68
CA GLU A 204 -9.77 2.85 -6.55
C GLU A 204 -10.82 1.82 -7.02
N MET A 205 -11.53 2.12 -8.12
CA MET A 205 -12.52 1.21 -8.70
C MET A 205 -11.89 -0.08 -9.24
N ILE A 206 -10.72 0.00 -9.89
CA ILE A 206 -10.06 -1.17 -10.49
C ILE A 206 -9.83 -2.28 -9.46
N LYS A 207 -9.45 -1.93 -8.23
CA LYS A 207 -9.23 -2.93 -7.16
C LYS A 207 -10.51 -3.69 -6.83
N TYR A 208 -11.61 -2.97 -6.62
CA TYR A 208 -12.90 -3.58 -6.32
C TYR A 208 -13.42 -4.40 -7.50
N ALA A 209 -13.34 -3.86 -8.72
CA ALA A 209 -13.78 -4.55 -9.93
C ALA A 209 -13.00 -5.85 -10.16
N ALA A 210 -11.67 -5.86 -9.97
CA ALA A 210 -10.85 -7.05 -10.13
C ALA A 210 -11.22 -8.14 -9.12
N ASN A 211 -11.30 -7.78 -7.83
CA ASN A 211 -11.64 -8.74 -6.78
C ASN A 211 -13.08 -9.27 -6.94
N ALA A 212 -14.03 -8.40 -7.26
CA ALA A 212 -15.42 -8.80 -7.51
C ALA A 212 -15.52 -9.75 -8.71
N PHE A 213 -14.80 -9.47 -9.80
CA PHE A 213 -14.81 -10.33 -10.98
C PHE A 213 -14.20 -11.71 -10.71
N LEU A 214 -13.10 -11.79 -9.94
CA LEU A 214 -12.53 -13.06 -9.51
C LEU A 214 -13.51 -13.88 -8.67
N ALA A 215 -14.21 -13.24 -7.73
CA ALA A 215 -15.25 -13.89 -6.94
C ALA A 215 -16.39 -14.41 -7.84
N THR A 216 -16.85 -13.61 -8.80
CA THR A 216 -17.88 -14.02 -9.78
C THR A 216 -17.47 -15.28 -10.54
N LYS A 217 -16.21 -15.38 -10.99
CA LYS A 217 -15.73 -16.57 -11.72
C LYS A 217 -15.79 -17.83 -10.87
N ILE A 218 -15.44 -17.74 -9.59
CA ILE A 218 -15.47 -18.86 -8.65
C ILE A 218 -16.92 -19.27 -8.38
N THR A 219 -17.79 -18.32 -8.03
CA THR A 219 -19.20 -18.61 -7.76
C THR A 219 -19.90 -19.18 -8.98
N PHE A 220 -19.61 -18.65 -10.18
CA PHE A 220 -20.17 -19.17 -11.41
C PHE A 220 -19.84 -20.65 -11.62
N ILE A 221 -18.57 -21.06 -11.48
CA ILE A 221 -18.20 -22.45 -11.71
C ILE A 221 -18.72 -23.38 -10.61
N ASN A 222 -18.86 -22.90 -9.37
CA ASN A 222 -19.50 -23.65 -8.29
C ASN A 222 -20.98 -23.95 -8.60
N GLU A 223 -21.74 -22.96 -9.09
CA GLU A 223 -23.14 -23.16 -9.48
C GLU A 223 -23.27 -24.17 -10.64
N ILE A 224 -22.33 -24.17 -11.58
CA ILE A 224 -22.28 -25.18 -12.65
C ILE A 224 -21.97 -26.57 -12.09
N ALA A 225 -21.08 -26.69 -11.09
CA ALA A 225 -20.78 -27.95 -10.44
C ALA A 225 -22.02 -28.52 -9.72
N ASP A 226 -22.71 -27.69 -8.93
CA ASP A 226 -23.94 -28.07 -8.21
C ASP A 226 -25.06 -28.52 -9.17
N LEU A 227 -25.16 -27.91 -10.35
CA LEU A 227 -26.08 -28.34 -11.40
C LEU A 227 -25.65 -29.68 -12.02
N SER A 228 -24.34 -29.86 -12.25
CA SER A 228 -23.78 -31.06 -12.88
C SER A 228 -23.99 -32.32 -12.03
N GLU A 229 -24.05 -32.18 -10.70
CA GLU A 229 -24.35 -33.31 -9.79
C GLU A 229 -25.83 -33.74 -9.80
N LYS A 230 -26.74 -32.90 -10.32
CA LYS A 230 -28.19 -33.16 -10.36
C LYS A 230 -28.68 -33.75 -11.68
N VAL A 231 -27.87 -33.69 -12.74
CA VAL A 231 -28.22 -34.12 -14.11
C VAL A 231 -27.57 -35.42 -14.51
#